data_AF-A0A957LB55-F1
#
_entry.id   AF-A0A957LB55-F1
#
_cell.length_a   1.000
_cell.length_b   1.000
_cell.length_c   1.000
_cell.angle_alpha   90.00
_cell.angle_beta   90.00
_cell.angle_gamma   90.00
#
_symmetry.space_group_name_H-M   'P 1'
#
loop_
_entity.id
_entity.type
_entity.pdbx_description
1 polymer ?
#
loop_
_entity_poly.entity_id
_entity_poly.type
_entity_poly.pdbx_seq_one_letter_code
_entity_poly.pdbx_strand_id
1 'polypeptide(L)'
;MQIKIVIGTIAFMLTMIVFGYAALREPARLEEWAAASEARQIEQGAAVFHSNCASCHGENGRAEECYDTEGEQVGCAGLPLNRAELLCLTEGISPRMDERSWEGSLETFIGSTVAA
;
A
#
# COMPACT_ATOMS: atom_id res chain seq x y z
N MET A 1 33.68 19.72 -45.21
CA MET A 1 32.27 19.24 -45.17
C MET A 1 32.15 17.85 -44.57
N GLN A 2 32.99 16.89 -44.96
CA GLN A 2 32.93 15.50 -44.47
C GLN A 2 33.20 15.34 -42.96
N ILE A 3 34.17 16.05 -42.38
CA ILE A 3 34.50 15.95 -40.94
C ILE A 3 33.29 16.26 -40.02
N LYS A 4 32.53 17.32 -40.35
CA LYS A 4 31.36 17.72 -39.55
C LYS A 4 30.27 16.65 -39.53
N ILE A 5 30.07 15.99 -40.67
CA ILE A 5 29.08 14.90 -40.83
C ILE A 5 29.52 13.69 -39.99
N VAL A 6 30.80 13.31 -40.08
CA VAL A 6 31.35 12.17 -39.30
C VAL A 6 31.18 12.38 -37.80
N ILE A 7 31.51 13.58 -37.30
CA ILE A 7 31.36 13.91 -35.87
C ILE A 7 29.89 13.80 -35.44
N GLY A 8 28.97 14.35 -36.24
CA GLY A 8 27.53 14.28 -35.95
C GLY A 8 27.00 12.85 -35.88
N THR A 9 27.37 12.00 -36.85
CA THR A 9 26.95 10.59 -36.87
C THR A 9 27.49 9.84 -35.66
N ILE A 10 28.76 10.03 -35.29
CA ILE A 10 29.35 9.38 -34.11
C ILE A 10 28.62 9.82 -32.83
N ALA A 11 28.40 11.13 -32.66
CA ALA A 11 27.67 11.65 -31.51
C ALA A 11 26.25 11.09 -31.40
N PHE A 12 25.55 10.98 -32.52
CA PHE A 12 24.22 10.36 -32.58
C PHE A 12 24.25 8.88 -32.20
N MET A 13 25.17 8.10 -32.77
CA MET A 13 25.31 6.68 -32.45
C MET A 13 25.65 6.47 -30.97
N LEU A 14 26.55 7.28 -30.40
CA LEU A 14 26.86 7.25 -28.98
C LEU A 14 25.63 7.56 -28.12
N THR A 15 24.84 8.56 -28.51
CA THR A 15 23.61 8.92 -27.81
C THR A 15 22.60 7.77 -27.84
N MET A 16 22.38 7.14 -28.99
CA MET A 16 21.54 5.96 -29.13
C MET A 16 22.03 4.77 -28.29
N ILE A 17 23.34 4.56 -28.20
CA ILE A 17 23.91 3.52 -27.33
C ILE A 17 23.62 3.80 -25.86
N VAL A 18 23.80 5.05 -25.40
CA VAL A 18 23.52 5.45 -24.01
C VAL A 18 22.03 5.29 -23.69
N PHE A 19 21.13 5.76 -24.57
CA PHE A 19 19.69 5.60 -24.39
C PHE A 19 19.28 4.13 -24.40
N GLY A 20 19.82 3.33 -25.32
CA GLY A 20 19.57 1.88 -25.36
C GLY A 20 20.01 1.19 -24.07
N TYR A 21 21.20 1.53 -23.56
CA TYR A 21 21.68 1.00 -22.28
C TYR A 21 20.80 1.42 -21.10
N ALA A 22 20.41 2.70 -21.03
CA ALA A 22 19.52 3.20 -20.00
C ALA A 22 18.15 2.50 -20.04
N ALA A 23 17.57 2.35 -21.24
CA ALA A 23 16.29 1.67 -21.44
C ALA A 23 16.34 0.20 -21.01
N LEU A 24 17.44 -0.51 -21.27
CA LEU A 24 17.62 -1.89 -20.83
C LEU A 24 17.77 -2.02 -19.30
N ARG A 25 18.24 -0.97 -18.62
CA ARG A 25 18.45 -0.95 -17.16
C ARG A 25 17.24 -0.41 -16.38
N GLU A 26 16.33 0.26 -17.07
CA GLU A 26 15.16 0.90 -16.47
C GLU A 26 14.24 -0.06 -15.70
N PRO A 27 13.96 -1.31 -16.16
CA PRO A 27 13.12 -2.24 -15.40
C PRO A 27 13.65 -2.51 -13.99
N ALA A 28 14.95 -2.78 -13.85
CA ALA A 28 15.57 -3.04 -12.55
C ALA A 28 15.50 -1.81 -11.62
N ARG A 29 15.68 -0.61 -12.18
CA ARG A 29 15.54 0.65 -11.42
C ARG A 29 14.10 0.87 -10.95
N LEU A 30 13.12 0.54 -11.78
CA LEU A 30 11.69 0.64 -11.45
C LEU A 30 11.29 -0.38 -10.38
N GLU A 31 11.80 -1.62 -10.44
CA GLU A 31 11.59 -2.65 -9.42
C GLU A 31 12.11 -2.19 -8.05
N GLU A 32 13.33 -1.65 -7.99
CA GLU A 32 13.91 -1.10 -6.75
C GLU A 32 13.06 0.06 -6.20
N TRP A 33 12.62 0.97 -7.08
CA TRP A 33 11.75 2.08 -6.67
C TRP A 33 10.38 1.59 -6.18
N ALA A 34 9.79 0.58 -6.83
CA ALA A 34 8.51 0.00 -6.45
C ALA A 34 8.59 -0.63 -5.06
N ALA A 35 9.63 -1.44 -4.79
CA ALA A 35 9.86 -2.03 -3.48
C ALA A 35 10.04 -0.95 -2.39
N ALA A 36 10.82 0.10 -2.68
CA ALA A 36 11.00 1.21 -1.75
C ALA A 36 9.70 2.01 -1.53
N SER A 37 8.85 2.13 -2.56
CA SER A 37 7.54 2.77 -2.46
C SER A 37 6.58 1.98 -1.59
N GLU A 38 6.52 0.65 -1.78
CA GLU A 38 5.71 -0.26 -0.97
C GLU A 38 6.12 -0.21 0.50
N ALA A 39 7.41 -0.28 0.80
CA ALA A 39 7.91 -0.20 2.18
C ALA A 39 7.47 1.10 2.89
N ARG A 40 7.55 2.25 2.20
CA ARG A 40 7.08 3.54 2.76
C ARG A 40 5.56 3.56 2.98
N GLN A 41 4.79 2.95 2.09
CA GLN A 41 3.34 2.86 2.28
C GLN A 41 2.99 2.00 3.49
N ILE A 42 3.71 0.90 3.73
CA ILE A 42 3.55 0.06 4.92
C ILE A 42 3.88 0.85 6.20
N GLU A 43 5.01 1.56 6.23
CA GLU A 43 5.40 2.38 7.40
C GLU A 43 4.36 3.47 7.71
N GLN A 44 3.89 4.18 6.69
CA GLN A 44 2.85 5.20 6.85
C GLN A 44 1.53 4.59 7.31
N GLY A 45 1.13 3.46 6.71
CA GLY A 45 -0.06 2.71 7.09
C GLY A 45 0.00 2.22 8.54
N ALA A 46 1.17 1.77 9.01
CA ALA A 46 1.37 1.36 10.40
C ALA A 46 1.17 2.52 11.38
N ALA A 47 1.67 3.72 11.06
CA ALA A 47 1.47 4.90 11.90
C ALA A 47 -0.02 5.31 11.98
N VAL A 48 -0.73 5.26 10.85
CA VAL A 48 -2.18 5.50 10.80
C VAL A 48 -2.95 4.44 11.60
N PHE A 49 -2.59 3.16 11.43
CA PHE A 49 -3.21 2.07 12.16
C PHE A 49 -3.01 2.20 13.67
N HIS A 50 -1.79 2.48 14.12
CA HIS A 50 -1.49 2.64 15.54
C HIS A 50 -2.26 3.82 16.16
N SER A 51 -2.40 4.92 15.42
CA SER A 51 -3.09 6.12 15.93
C SER A 51 -4.62 6.03 15.94
N ASN A 52 -5.23 5.23 15.04
CA ASN A 52 -6.69 5.24 14.86
C ASN A 52 -7.38 3.89 15.11
N CYS A 53 -6.65 2.78 15.00
CA CYS A 53 -7.25 1.44 14.95
C CYS A 53 -6.80 0.55 16.12
N ALA A 54 -5.54 0.66 16.55
CA ALA A 54 -4.92 -0.26 17.51
C ALA A 54 -5.59 -0.28 18.89
N SER A 55 -6.19 0.84 19.33
CA SER A 55 -6.88 0.92 20.63
C SER A 55 -8.07 -0.04 20.74
N CYS A 56 -8.77 -0.30 19.63
CA CYS A 56 -9.89 -1.24 19.59
C CYS A 56 -9.49 -2.61 19.05
N HIS A 57 -8.65 -2.64 18.01
CA HIS A 57 -8.33 -3.85 17.25
C HIS A 57 -7.01 -4.52 17.67
N GLY A 58 -6.33 -3.97 18.68
CA GLY A 58 -5.03 -4.40 19.17
C GLY A 58 -3.88 -3.94 18.28
N GLU A 59 -2.67 -3.94 18.85
CA GLU A 59 -1.46 -3.41 18.20
C GLU A 59 -1.12 -4.10 16.86
N ASN A 60 -1.47 -5.38 16.74
CA ASN A 60 -1.27 -6.18 15.53
C ASN A 60 -2.55 -6.41 14.71
N GLY A 61 -3.67 -5.74 15.05
CA GLY A 61 -4.97 -5.95 14.39
C GLY A 61 -5.61 -7.32 14.68
N ARG A 62 -5.11 -8.03 15.69
CA ARG A 62 -5.58 -9.37 16.10
C ARG A 62 -6.53 -9.37 17.29
N ALA A 63 -6.76 -8.20 17.89
CA ALA A 63 -7.54 -8.03 19.11
C ALA A 63 -7.08 -8.94 20.28
N GLU A 64 -5.77 -9.18 20.39
CA GLU A 64 -5.15 -9.98 21.47
C GLU A 64 -4.83 -9.12 22.70
N GLU A 65 -4.20 -7.96 22.49
CA GLU A 65 -3.82 -7.00 23.53
C GLU A 65 -4.24 -5.59 23.14
N CYS A 66 -4.97 -4.91 24.03
CA CYS A 66 -5.42 -3.53 23.86
C CYS A 66 -5.12 -2.74 25.13
N TYR A 67 -4.87 -1.44 24.98
CA TYR A 67 -4.51 -0.55 26.08
C TYR A 67 -5.41 0.69 26.04
N ASP A 68 -5.76 1.23 27.21
CA ASP A 68 -6.48 2.49 27.31
C ASP A 68 -5.56 3.71 27.14
N THR A 69 -6.12 4.92 27.30
CA THR A 69 -5.38 6.18 27.19
C THR A 69 -4.35 6.40 28.31
N GLU A 70 -4.44 5.65 29.40
CA GLU A 70 -3.54 5.71 30.55
C GLU A 70 -2.44 4.64 30.46
N GLY A 71 -2.52 3.75 29.46
CA GLY A 71 -1.57 2.67 29.20
C GLY A 71 -1.86 1.39 29.98
N GLU A 72 -3.05 1.25 30.57
CA GLU A 72 -3.47 0.03 31.24
C GLU A 72 -4.01 -0.98 30.24
N GLN A 73 -3.70 -2.27 30.43
CA GLN A 73 -4.21 -3.33 29.57
C GLN A 73 -5.72 -3.52 29.78
N VAL A 74 -6.48 -3.41 28.70
CA VAL A 74 -7.94 -3.58 28.68
C VAL A 74 -8.35 -4.65 27.67
N GLY A 75 -9.58 -5.14 27.78
CA GLY A 75 -10.15 -6.02 26.76
C GLY A 75 -10.34 -5.27 25.44
N CYS A 76 -9.94 -5.88 24.32
CA CYS A 76 -10.15 -5.30 23.00
C CYS A 76 -11.65 -5.14 22.69
N ALA A 77 -12.07 -3.91 22.39
CA ALA A 77 -13.46 -3.61 22.03
C ALA A 77 -13.77 -4.01 20.57
N GLY A 78 -12.77 -3.95 19.70
CA GLY A 78 -12.85 -4.35 18.31
C GLY A 78 -12.52 -5.82 18.11
N LEU A 79 -13.08 -6.40 17.05
CA LEU A 79 -12.75 -7.75 16.59
C LEU A 79 -11.48 -7.73 15.73
N PRO A 80 -10.75 -8.85 15.57
CA PRO A 80 -9.60 -8.89 14.67
C PRO A 80 -9.99 -8.46 13.25
N LEU A 81 -9.09 -7.70 12.60
CA LEU A 81 -9.35 -7.23 11.24
C LEU A 81 -9.30 -8.35 10.21
N ASN A 82 -8.65 -9.48 10.51
CA ASN A 82 -8.62 -10.65 9.63
C ASN A 82 -9.82 -11.60 9.80
N ARG A 83 -10.94 -11.13 10.37
CA ARG A 83 -12.09 -11.99 10.62
C ARG A 83 -12.90 -12.31 9.37
N ALA A 84 -13.47 -13.52 9.33
CA ALA A 84 -14.25 -14.01 8.20
C ALA A 84 -15.45 -13.11 7.89
N GLU A 85 -16.09 -12.52 8.89
CA GLU A 85 -17.28 -11.70 8.68
C GLU A 85 -16.99 -10.36 7.98
N LEU A 86 -15.72 -9.92 7.94
CA LEU A 86 -15.29 -8.75 7.18
C LEU A 86 -14.77 -9.14 5.79
N LEU A 87 -13.98 -10.22 5.71
CA LEU A 87 -13.21 -10.57 4.50
C LEU A 87 -13.88 -11.61 3.61
N CYS A 88 -14.68 -12.52 4.15
CA CYS A 88 -15.35 -13.55 3.37
C CYS A 88 -16.61 -12.98 2.74
N LEU A 89 -16.60 -12.91 1.40
CA LEU A 89 -17.71 -12.41 0.60
C LEU A 89 -18.61 -13.57 0.19
N THR A 90 -19.92 -13.37 0.32
CA THR A 90 -20.94 -14.21 -0.31
C THR A 90 -21.65 -13.32 -1.33
N GLU A 91 -21.58 -13.70 -2.61
CA GLU A 91 -22.14 -12.87 -3.71
C GLU A 91 -21.62 -11.43 -3.74
N GLY A 92 -20.39 -11.21 -3.29
CA GLY A 92 -19.72 -9.89 -3.32
C GLY A 92 -19.96 -9.01 -2.09
N ILE A 93 -20.74 -9.46 -1.09
CA ILE A 93 -20.98 -8.74 0.17
C ILE A 93 -20.46 -9.54 1.36
N SER A 94 -19.83 -8.86 2.34
CA SER A 94 -19.46 -9.48 3.62
C SER A 94 -20.60 -9.32 4.64
N PRO A 95 -20.74 -10.23 5.61
CA PRO A 95 -21.72 -10.06 6.71
C PRO A 95 -21.61 -8.71 7.40
N ARG A 96 -20.39 -8.19 7.57
CA ARG A 96 -20.16 -6.86 8.17
C ARG A 96 -20.69 -5.72 7.30
N MET A 97 -20.57 -5.82 5.97
CA MET A 97 -21.13 -4.84 5.04
C MET A 97 -22.66 -4.88 5.05
N ASP A 98 -23.24 -6.08 5.10
CA ASP A 98 -24.69 -6.30 5.19
C ASP A 98 -25.28 -5.70 6.48
N GLU A 99 -24.65 -5.95 7.64
CA GLU A 99 -24.99 -5.31 8.92
C GLU A 99 -25.00 -3.78 8.88
N ARG A 100 -24.23 -3.18 7.98
CA ARG A 100 -24.10 -1.73 7.82
C ARG A 100 -24.90 -1.19 6.65
N SER A 101 -25.66 -2.05 5.96
CA SER A 101 -26.42 -1.71 4.76
C SER A 101 -25.55 -0.99 3.72
N TRP A 102 -24.33 -1.49 3.52
CA TRP A 102 -23.37 -0.89 2.60
C TRP A 102 -23.58 -1.36 1.17
N GLU A 103 -23.72 -0.42 0.22
CA GLU A 103 -24.02 -0.71 -1.19
C GLU A 103 -22.80 -0.63 -2.14
N GLY A 104 -21.57 -0.68 -1.60
CA GLY A 104 -20.31 -0.60 -2.37
C GLY A 104 -19.46 -1.87 -2.31
N SER A 105 -18.23 -1.79 -2.83
CA SER A 105 -17.25 -2.87 -2.71
C SER A 105 -16.68 -2.94 -1.29
N LEU A 106 -16.06 -4.07 -0.95
CA LEU A 106 -15.30 -4.21 0.30
C LEU A 106 -14.17 -3.18 0.39
N GLU A 107 -13.52 -2.88 -0.74
CA GLU A 107 -12.44 -1.89 -0.78
C GLU A 107 -12.93 -0.49 -0.43
N THR A 108 -14.07 -0.05 -0.98
CA THR A 108 -14.64 1.25 -0.63
C THR A 108 -15.21 1.26 0.79
N PHE A 109 -15.71 0.13 1.28
CA PHE A 109 -16.15 -0.01 2.68
C PHE A 109 -14.98 0.23 3.65
N ILE A 110 -13.85 -0.46 3.43
CA ILE A 110 -12.64 -0.29 4.24
C ILE A 110 -12.12 1.14 4.11
N GLY A 111 -12.03 1.68 2.89
CA GLY A 111 -11.58 3.05 2.63
C GLY A 111 -12.42 4.11 3.36
N SER A 112 -13.73 3.91 3.49
CA SER A 112 -14.61 4.84 4.22
C SER A 112 -14.34 4.89 5.73
N THR A 113 -13.76 3.83 6.30
CA THR A 113 -13.44 3.75 7.73
C THR A 113 -12.13 4.46 8.07
N VAL A 114 -11.22 4.58 7.10
CA VAL A 114 -9.90 5.22 7.28
C VAL A 114 -9.95 6.74 7.06
N ALA A 115 -10.94 7.23 6.32
CA ALA A 115 -11.07 8.65 5.97
C ALA A 115 -11.97 9.47 6.91
N ALA A 116 -12.46 8.88 8.00
CA ALA A 116 -13.38 9.48 8.96
C ALA A 116 -12.67 10.09 10.17
#